data_AF-A0A7S1W4V0-F1
#
_entry.id   AF-A0A7S1W4V0-F1
#
_cell.length_a   1.000
_cell.length_b   1.000
_cell.length_c   1.000
_cell.angle_alpha   90.00
_cell.angle_beta   90.00
_cell.angle_gamma   90.00
#
_symmetry.space_group_name_H-M   'P 1'
#
loop_
_entity.id
_entity.type
_entity.pdbx_description
1 polymer ?
#
loop_
_entity_poly.entity_id
_entity_poly.type
_entity_poly.pdbx_seq_one_letter_code
_entity_poly.pdbx_strand_id
1 'polypeptide(L)'
;SNSFCTLLASTHYRSTMRSVATRGRKAIAAVATAEAAVAHLESIRLPADECERKGRFIGLRPGYYGQHAHYLGIPMPPIRDLAKTGALPLSEVERLLSSRYHDARALAVHCLRHTYARAKKDDDATRRHTVELVLRNVHRLNNWDLVDVCCPFVLGHFITEQVYRSSPVPAPP
;
A
#
# COMPACT_ATOMS: atom_id res chain seq x y z
N SER A 1 -16.35 17.45 -9.84
CA SER A 1 -16.31 16.99 -8.44
C SER A 1 -17.34 15.89 -8.13
N ASN A 2 -18.55 15.89 -8.73
CA ASN A 2 -19.61 14.91 -8.40
C ASN A 2 -19.45 13.48 -8.97
N SER A 3 -18.67 13.25 -10.04
CA SER A 3 -18.71 11.97 -10.76
C SER A 3 -18.17 10.76 -10.00
N PHE A 4 -17.32 10.94 -8.98
CA PHE A 4 -16.76 9.81 -8.22
C PHE A 4 -17.75 9.25 -7.19
N CYS A 5 -18.41 10.12 -6.41
CA CYS A 5 -19.43 9.72 -5.43
C CYS A 5 -20.69 9.12 -6.09
N THR A 6 -21.14 9.68 -7.22
CA THR A 6 -22.32 9.15 -7.93
C THR A 6 -22.08 7.72 -8.46
N LEU A 7 -20.83 7.36 -8.76
CA LEU A 7 -20.49 6.07 -9.35
C LEU A 7 -20.20 4.99 -8.30
N LEU A 8 -19.68 5.36 -7.10
CA LEU A 8 -19.69 4.50 -5.90
C LEU A 8 -21.11 4.00 -5.56
N ALA A 9 -22.12 4.78 -5.94
CA ALA A 9 -23.53 4.45 -5.77
C ALA A 9 -24.14 3.63 -6.93
N SER A 10 -23.45 3.49 -8.07
CA SER A 10 -23.97 2.75 -9.21
C SER A 10 -23.99 1.22 -8.96
N THR A 11 -25.06 0.57 -9.40
CA THR A 11 -25.27 -0.88 -9.27
C THR A 11 -24.17 -1.69 -9.97
N HIS A 12 -23.69 -1.19 -11.12
CA HIS A 12 -22.60 -1.80 -11.87
C HIS A 12 -21.29 -1.80 -11.07
N TYR A 13 -20.88 -0.65 -10.53
CA TYR A 13 -19.69 -0.54 -9.70
C TYR A 13 -19.77 -1.43 -8.46
N ARG A 14 -20.92 -1.45 -7.76
CA ARG A 14 -21.12 -2.32 -6.58
C ARG A 14 -21.00 -3.80 -6.93
N SER A 15 -21.48 -4.21 -8.10
CA SER A 15 -21.34 -5.58 -8.59
C SER A 15 -19.87 -5.94 -8.90
N THR A 16 -19.16 -5.07 -9.63
CA THR A 16 -17.72 -5.21 -9.91
C THR A 16 -16.92 -5.32 -8.61
N MET A 17 -17.17 -4.43 -7.65
CA MET A 17 -16.50 -4.44 -6.35
C MET A 17 -16.79 -5.71 -5.54
N ARG A 18 -18.01 -6.25 -5.59
CA ARG A 18 -18.36 -7.53 -4.94
C ARG A 18 -17.63 -8.70 -5.58
N SER A 19 -17.49 -8.71 -6.90
CA SER A 19 -16.71 -9.72 -7.63
C SER A 19 -15.22 -9.65 -7.27
N VAL A 20 -14.63 -8.45 -7.26
CA VAL A 20 -13.24 -8.22 -6.84
C VAL A 20 -13.02 -8.65 -5.40
N ALA A 21 -13.90 -8.27 -4.47
CA ALA A 21 -13.80 -8.67 -3.06
C ALA A 21 -13.93 -10.20 -2.86
N THR A 22 -14.73 -10.88 -3.69
CA THR A 22 -14.84 -12.35 -3.64
C THR A 22 -13.58 -13.03 -4.16
N ARG A 23 -13.02 -12.55 -5.29
CA ARG A 23 -11.75 -13.05 -5.84
C ARG A 23 -10.57 -12.77 -4.90
N GLY A 24 -10.53 -11.59 -4.28
CA GLY A 24 -9.53 -11.21 -3.28
C GLY A 24 -9.49 -12.17 -2.09
N ARG A 25 -10.65 -12.42 -1.47
CA ARG A 25 -10.74 -13.27 -0.27
C ARG A 25 -10.28 -14.72 -0.48
N LYS A 26 -10.45 -15.29 -1.68
CA LYS A 26 -10.16 -16.70 -1.95
C LYS A 26 -8.65 -17.01 -2.06
N ALA A 27 -7.80 -16.01 -2.27
CA ALA A 27 -6.36 -16.19 -2.49
C ALA A 27 -5.46 -15.61 -1.39
N ILE A 28 -6.05 -14.93 -0.41
CA ILE A 28 -5.35 -14.31 0.74
C ILE A 28 -4.49 -15.30 1.53
N ALA A 29 -4.89 -16.57 1.64
CA ALA A 29 -4.22 -17.55 2.49
C ALA A 29 -2.88 -18.11 1.94
N ALA A 30 -2.49 -17.78 0.71
CA ALA A 30 -1.36 -18.42 0.03
C ALA A 30 -0.26 -17.46 -0.48
N VAL A 31 -0.35 -16.16 -0.19
CA VAL A 31 0.61 -15.18 -0.70
C VAL A 31 1.82 -15.10 0.23
N ALA A 32 2.82 -15.94 -0.04
CA ALA A 32 4.10 -15.96 0.69
C ALA A 32 5.25 -15.25 -0.05
N THR A 33 5.11 -14.96 -1.35
CA THR A 33 6.15 -14.32 -2.18
C THR A 33 5.63 -13.10 -2.92
N ALA A 34 6.56 -12.24 -3.35
CA ALA A 34 6.25 -11.07 -4.16
C ALA A 34 5.65 -11.44 -5.51
N GLU A 35 6.13 -12.50 -6.18
CA GLU A 35 5.54 -12.94 -7.45
C GLU A 35 4.09 -13.40 -7.26
N ALA A 36 3.82 -14.20 -6.21
CA ALA A 36 2.48 -14.66 -5.90
C ALA A 36 1.54 -13.49 -5.57
N ALA A 37 2.05 -12.48 -4.87
CA ALA A 37 1.29 -11.26 -4.57
C ALA A 37 0.94 -10.49 -5.85
N VAL A 38 1.91 -10.30 -6.76
CA VAL A 38 1.67 -9.62 -8.04
C VAL A 38 0.68 -10.39 -8.91
N ALA A 39 0.85 -11.71 -9.03
CA ALA A 39 -0.08 -12.56 -9.79
C ALA A 39 -1.50 -12.49 -9.21
N HIS A 40 -1.63 -12.46 -7.88
CA HIS A 40 -2.93 -12.26 -7.25
C HIS A 40 -3.53 -10.88 -7.57
N LEU A 41 -2.74 -9.81 -7.45
CA LEU A 41 -3.17 -8.46 -7.80
C LEU A 41 -3.66 -8.39 -9.27
N GLU A 42 -2.92 -8.99 -10.20
CA GLU A 42 -3.32 -9.09 -11.61
C GLU A 42 -4.65 -9.83 -11.78
N SER A 43 -4.89 -10.91 -11.03
CA SER A 43 -6.15 -11.68 -11.09
C SER A 43 -7.40 -10.89 -10.63
N ILE A 44 -7.21 -9.84 -9.83
CA ILE A 44 -8.29 -9.00 -9.28
C ILE A 44 -8.34 -7.59 -9.91
N ARG A 45 -7.58 -7.38 -10.99
CA ARG A 45 -7.59 -6.14 -11.79
C ARG A 45 -9.01 -5.72 -12.18
N LEU A 46 -9.25 -4.41 -12.16
CA LEU A 46 -10.50 -3.82 -12.64
C LEU A 46 -10.58 -3.83 -14.17
N PRO A 47 -11.80 -3.81 -14.73
CA PRO A 47 -12.03 -3.49 -16.13
C PRO A 47 -11.33 -2.18 -16.55
N ALA A 48 -10.98 -2.07 -17.83
CA ALA A 48 -10.15 -0.99 -18.34
C ALA A 48 -10.73 0.41 -18.10
N ASP A 49 -12.06 0.58 -18.26
CA ASP A 49 -12.76 1.84 -18.06
C ASP A 49 -12.75 2.30 -16.59
N GLU A 50 -12.90 1.36 -15.65
CA GLU A 50 -12.82 1.65 -14.22
C GLU A 50 -11.38 1.97 -13.80
N CYS A 51 -10.42 1.23 -14.35
CA CYS A 51 -8.99 1.45 -14.14
C CYS A 51 -8.57 2.85 -14.59
N GLU A 52 -9.00 3.30 -15.76
CA GLU A 52 -8.69 4.63 -16.30
C GLU A 52 -9.26 5.75 -15.41
N ARG A 53 -10.53 5.60 -15.01
CA ARG A 53 -11.22 6.58 -14.15
C ARG A 53 -10.53 6.75 -12.81
N LYS A 54 -10.09 5.64 -12.21
CA LYS A 54 -9.32 5.66 -10.97
C LYS A 54 -7.90 6.21 -11.19
N GLY A 55 -7.26 5.87 -12.30
CA GLY A 55 -5.95 6.37 -12.68
C GLY A 55 -5.89 7.89 -12.76
N ARG A 56 -6.96 8.56 -13.20
CA ARG A 56 -7.05 10.03 -13.18
C ARG A 56 -6.91 10.64 -11.78
N PHE A 57 -7.44 9.97 -10.76
CA PHE A 57 -7.39 10.45 -9.37
C PHE A 57 -5.98 10.38 -8.78
N ILE A 58 -5.23 9.33 -9.11
CA ILE A 58 -3.84 9.13 -8.67
C ILE A 58 -2.80 9.73 -9.63
N GLY A 59 -3.22 10.59 -10.56
CA GLY A 59 -2.30 11.34 -11.42
C GLY A 59 -1.67 10.56 -12.57
N LEU A 60 -2.29 9.46 -13.04
CA LEU A 60 -1.79 8.65 -14.18
C LEU A 60 -2.14 9.22 -15.57
N ARG A 61 -2.71 10.41 -15.64
CA ARG A 61 -3.09 11.04 -16.92
C ARG A 61 -1.90 11.79 -17.54
N PRO A 62 -1.86 11.97 -18.87
CA PRO A 62 -0.81 12.75 -19.52
C PRO A 62 -0.65 14.15 -18.91
N GLY A 63 0.59 14.58 -18.71
CA GLY A 63 0.97 15.85 -18.08
C GLY A 63 1.04 15.81 -16.54
N TYR A 64 0.84 14.66 -15.90
CA TYR A 64 0.85 14.52 -14.44
C TYR A 64 2.00 13.61 -14.00
N TYR A 65 2.44 13.80 -12.74
CA TYR A 65 3.62 13.12 -12.17
C TYR A 65 3.53 11.58 -12.24
N GLY A 66 2.32 11.00 -12.31
CA GLY A 66 2.10 9.56 -12.35
C GLY A 66 2.02 8.97 -13.76
N GLN A 67 2.10 9.77 -14.84
CA GLN A 67 1.80 9.35 -16.21
C GLN A 67 2.59 8.12 -16.74
N HIS A 68 3.73 7.80 -16.11
CA HIS A 68 4.60 6.69 -16.51
C HIS A 68 4.45 5.44 -15.63
N ALA A 69 3.60 5.47 -14.60
CA ALA A 69 3.43 4.33 -13.70
C ALA A 69 2.52 3.25 -14.31
N HIS A 70 2.92 1.99 -14.17
CA HIS A 70 2.03 0.88 -14.51
C HIS A 70 1.00 0.69 -13.41
N TYR A 71 -0.27 0.51 -13.79
CA TYR A 71 -1.39 0.48 -12.84
C TYR A 71 -2.38 -0.62 -13.19
N LEU A 72 -2.78 -1.39 -12.18
CA LEU A 72 -3.73 -2.50 -12.26
C LEU A 72 -5.15 -2.07 -11.87
N GLY A 73 -5.36 -0.85 -11.36
CA GLY A 73 -6.70 -0.37 -11.07
C GLY A 73 -7.29 -0.87 -9.75
N ILE A 74 -6.52 -1.52 -8.87
CA ILE A 74 -7.09 -2.33 -7.79
C ILE A 74 -7.62 -1.41 -6.70
N PRO A 75 -8.88 -1.57 -6.23
CA PRO A 75 -9.43 -0.83 -5.10
C PRO A 75 -8.56 -0.97 -3.84
N MET A 76 -8.60 0.02 -2.96
CA MET A 76 -7.79 -0.02 -1.74
C MET A 76 -8.21 -1.08 -0.71
N PRO A 77 -9.51 -1.46 -0.55
CA PRO A 77 -9.89 -2.50 0.40
C PRO A 77 -9.20 -3.86 0.18
N PRO A 78 -9.18 -4.45 -1.04
CA PRO A 78 -8.42 -5.68 -1.31
C PRO A 78 -6.92 -5.58 -0.96
N ILE A 79 -6.27 -4.46 -1.26
CA ILE A 79 -4.84 -4.25 -0.96
C ILE A 79 -4.63 -4.25 0.56
N ARG A 80 -5.47 -3.53 1.31
CA ARG A 80 -5.39 -3.49 2.78
C ARG A 80 -5.71 -4.84 3.41
N ASP A 81 -6.67 -5.57 2.88
CA ASP A 81 -7.03 -6.91 3.39
C ASP A 81 -5.88 -7.88 3.17
N LEU A 82 -5.25 -7.85 1.99
CA LEU A 82 -4.05 -8.64 1.70
C LEU A 82 -2.88 -8.27 2.60
N ALA A 83 -2.63 -6.98 2.82
CA ALA A 83 -1.54 -6.52 3.70
C ALA A 83 -1.73 -6.92 5.18
N LYS A 84 -2.98 -7.05 5.64
CA LYS A 84 -3.29 -7.47 7.02
C LYS A 84 -3.07 -8.96 7.25
N THR A 85 -3.30 -9.76 6.22
CA THR A 85 -3.41 -11.22 6.28
C THR A 85 -2.14 -11.92 5.79
N GLY A 86 -1.49 -11.37 4.77
CA GLY A 86 -0.18 -11.82 4.28
C GLY A 86 0.94 -11.19 5.08
N ALA A 87 1.48 -11.92 6.06
CA ALA A 87 2.77 -11.59 6.67
C ALA A 87 3.89 -11.91 5.68
N LEU A 88 4.06 -11.07 4.66
CA LEU A 88 5.16 -11.20 3.72
C LEU A 88 6.49 -10.93 4.45
N PRO A 89 7.53 -11.77 4.24
CA PRO A 89 8.88 -11.46 4.69
C PRO A 89 9.32 -10.10 4.15
N LEU A 90 10.09 -9.33 4.93
CA LEU A 90 10.54 -7.99 4.51
C LEU A 90 11.35 -8.00 3.21
N SER A 91 12.03 -9.11 2.90
CA SER A 91 12.69 -9.33 1.60
C SER A 91 11.70 -9.36 0.42
N GLU A 92 10.53 -9.98 0.59
CA GLU A 92 9.48 -10.02 -0.43
C GLU A 92 8.77 -8.66 -0.53
N VAL A 93 8.60 -7.97 0.59
CA VAL A 93 8.08 -6.60 0.61
C VAL A 93 8.98 -5.65 -0.19
N GLU A 94 10.30 -5.79 -0.09
CA GLU A 94 11.23 -5.02 -0.92
C GLU A 94 11.11 -5.34 -2.41
N ARG A 95 10.96 -6.61 -2.77
CA ARG A 95 10.71 -6.99 -4.17
C ARG A 95 9.44 -6.32 -4.70
N LEU A 96 8.39 -6.22 -3.87
CA LEU A 96 7.17 -5.50 -4.22
C LEU A 96 7.39 -3.98 -4.37
N LEU A 97 8.22 -3.35 -3.54
CA LEU A 97 8.61 -1.94 -3.72
C LEU A 97 9.33 -1.70 -5.05
N SER A 98 10.07 -2.68 -5.54
CA SER A 98 10.77 -2.64 -6.83
C SER A 98 9.85 -2.93 -8.03
N SER A 99 8.60 -3.31 -7.79
CA SER A 99 7.64 -3.61 -8.86
C SER A 99 7.35 -2.39 -9.74
N ARG A 100 7.19 -2.64 -11.04
CA ARG A 100 6.70 -1.62 -11.99
C ARG A 100 5.26 -1.18 -11.67
N TYR A 101 4.47 -2.06 -11.05
CA TYR A 101 3.07 -1.79 -10.76
C TYR A 101 2.93 -0.94 -9.50
N HIS A 102 2.18 0.15 -9.61
CA HIS A 102 1.84 1.00 -8.48
C HIS A 102 1.05 0.23 -7.39
N ASP A 103 0.07 -0.60 -7.76
CA ASP A 103 -0.73 -1.35 -6.78
C ASP A 103 0.12 -2.35 -5.96
N ALA A 104 1.18 -2.90 -6.55
CA ALA A 104 2.13 -3.77 -5.83
C ALA A 104 2.97 -2.98 -4.82
N ARG A 105 3.39 -1.76 -5.17
CA ARG A 105 4.08 -0.85 -4.25
C ARG A 105 3.16 -0.38 -3.12
N ALA A 106 1.88 -0.12 -3.43
CA ALA A 106 0.88 0.18 -2.41
C ALA A 106 0.70 -0.98 -1.42
N LEU A 107 0.64 -2.22 -1.91
CA LEU A 107 0.64 -3.42 -1.05
C LEU A 107 1.89 -3.44 -0.15
N ALA A 108 3.08 -3.25 -0.73
CA ALA A 108 4.33 -3.26 0.01
C ALA A 108 4.35 -2.24 1.16
N VAL A 109 3.95 -0.98 0.89
CA VAL A 109 3.89 0.09 1.89
C VAL A 109 2.89 -0.25 3.00
N HIS A 110 1.73 -0.83 2.66
CA HIS A 110 0.78 -1.29 3.67
C HIS A 110 1.33 -2.45 4.51
N CYS A 111 2.07 -3.39 3.91
CA CYS A 111 2.78 -4.44 4.65
C CYS A 111 3.81 -3.84 5.62
N LEU A 112 4.62 -2.87 5.18
CA LEU A 112 5.59 -2.20 6.06
C LEU A 112 4.91 -1.52 7.24
N ARG A 113 3.83 -0.76 6.99
CA ARG A 113 3.04 -0.13 8.04
C ARG A 113 2.51 -1.16 9.04
N HIS A 114 2.00 -2.29 8.56
CA HIS A 114 1.48 -3.35 9.42
C HIS A 114 2.58 -4.05 10.24
N THR A 115 3.72 -4.37 9.61
CA THR A 115 4.88 -4.95 10.28
C THR A 115 5.42 -4.01 11.36
N TYR A 116 5.58 -2.72 11.03
CA TYR A 116 6.02 -1.69 11.98
C TYR A 116 5.05 -1.56 13.17
N ALA A 117 3.74 -1.48 12.90
CA ALA A 117 2.73 -1.33 13.94
C ALA A 117 2.58 -2.56 14.85
N ARG A 118 2.85 -3.77 14.35
CA ARG A 118 2.80 -5.02 15.12
C ARG A 118 4.09 -5.29 15.90
N ALA A 119 5.21 -4.69 15.51
CA ALA A 119 6.45 -4.81 16.26
C ALA A 119 6.24 -4.28 17.68
N LYS A 120 6.53 -5.13 18.66
CA LYS A 120 6.41 -4.80 20.08
C LYS A 120 7.31 -3.61 20.41
N LYS A 121 7.01 -2.91 21.51
CA LYS A 121 7.76 -1.70 21.91
C LYS A 121 9.24 -1.97 22.18
N ASP A 122 9.58 -3.19 22.57
CA ASP A 122 10.92 -3.73 22.80
C ASP A 122 11.57 -4.37 21.55
N ASP A 123 10.80 -4.63 20.49
CA ASP A 123 11.31 -5.11 19.20
C ASP A 123 11.75 -3.93 18.30
N ASP A 124 12.80 -3.25 18.78
CA ASP A 124 13.40 -2.11 18.09
C ASP A 124 14.10 -2.55 16.79
N ALA A 125 14.50 -3.82 16.69
CA ALA A 125 15.15 -4.37 15.50
C ALA A 125 14.19 -4.41 14.30
N THR A 126 12.98 -4.94 14.46
CA THR A 126 11.98 -4.99 13.38
C THR A 126 11.55 -3.57 12.94
N ARG A 127 11.37 -2.65 13.90
CA ARG A 127 11.02 -1.25 13.61
C ARG A 127 12.13 -0.55 12.83
N ARG A 128 13.39 -0.65 13.28
CA ARG A 128 14.55 -0.10 12.57
C ARG A 128 14.69 -0.70 11.17
N HIS A 129 14.60 -2.02 11.05
CA HIS A 129 14.74 -2.68 9.75
C HIS A 129 13.65 -2.24 8.76
N THR A 130 12.41 -2.04 9.25
CA THR A 130 11.33 -1.49 8.44
C THR A 130 11.64 -0.06 7.98
N VAL A 131 12.17 0.80 8.87
CA VAL A 131 12.57 2.17 8.54
C VAL A 131 13.73 2.20 7.53
N GLU A 132 14.76 1.37 7.73
CA GLU A 132 15.87 1.21 6.79
C GLU A 132 15.38 0.78 5.40
N LEU A 133 14.43 -0.15 5.33
CA LEU A 133 13.81 -0.58 4.09
C LEU A 133 13.12 0.56 3.36
N VAL A 134 12.40 1.41 4.10
CA VAL A 134 11.75 2.61 3.54
C VAL A 134 12.80 3.58 3.01
N LEU A 135 13.81 3.91 3.82
CA LEU A 135 14.83 4.90 3.45
C LEU A 135 15.62 4.49 2.20
N ARG A 136 16.04 3.22 2.11
CA ARG A 136 16.78 2.72 0.93
C ARG A 136 15.92 2.67 -0.34
N ASN A 137 14.60 2.57 -0.19
CA ASN A 137 13.64 2.52 -1.29
C ASN A 137 12.83 3.80 -1.48
N VAL A 138 13.22 4.94 -0.88
CA VAL A 138 12.40 6.17 -0.89
C VAL A 138 12.01 6.63 -2.30
N HIS A 139 12.90 6.44 -3.28
CA HIS A 139 12.67 6.73 -4.69
C HIS A 139 11.54 5.90 -5.33
N ARG A 140 11.15 4.78 -4.71
CA ARG A 140 10.03 3.93 -5.12
C ARG A 140 8.69 4.40 -4.57
N LEU A 141 8.66 5.25 -3.54
CA LEU A 141 7.47 5.93 -3.03
C LEU A 141 7.16 7.18 -3.87
N ASN A 142 7.03 6.98 -5.18
CA ASN A 142 6.96 8.07 -6.16
C ASN A 142 5.53 8.60 -6.40
N ASN A 143 4.63 8.38 -5.45
CA ASN A 143 3.27 8.92 -5.49
C ASN A 143 2.83 9.34 -4.09
N TRP A 144 2.02 10.39 -4.02
CA TRP A 144 1.58 10.99 -2.76
C TRP A 144 0.86 9.99 -1.86
N ASP A 145 0.05 9.09 -2.42
CA ASP A 145 -0.71 8.12 -1.64
C ASP A 145 0.19 7.08 -0.95
N LEU A 146 1.34 6.75 -1.55
CA LEU A 146 2.35 5.89 -0.92
C LEU A 146 3.04 6.63 0.24
N VAL A 147 3.37 7.90 0.03
CA VAL A 147 3.98 8.78 1.04
C VAL A 147 3.03 8.97 2.23
N ASP A 148 1.74 9.20 1.98
CA ASP A 148 0.72 9.40 3.01
C ASP A 148 0.48 8.18 3.89
N VAL A 149 0.76 6.97 3.39
CA VAL A 149 0.69 5.73 4.20
C VAL A 149 2.01 5.46 4.92
N CYS A 150 3.15 5.78 4.30
CA CYS A 150 4.45 5.44 4.85
C CYS A 150 4.95 6.48 5.88
N CYS A 151 4.96 7.75 5.49
CA CYS A 151 5.62 8.81 6.24
C CYS A 151 5.02 9.01 7.64
N PRO A 152 3.72 9.26 7.83
CA PRO A 152 3.20 9.51 9.18
C PRO A 152 3.29 8.28 10.09
N PHE A 153 3.03 7.08 9.54
CA PHE A 153 2.86 5.87 10.36
C PHE A 153 4.15 5.07 10.61
N VAL A 154 5.17 5.23 9.75
CA VAL A 154 6.44 4.52 9.89
C VAL A 154 7.56 5.51 10.24
N LEU A 155 7.91 6.41 9.32
CA LEU A 155 9.05 7.32 9.52
C LEU A 155 8.78 8.35 10.62
N GLY A 156 7.62 9.01 10.57
CA GLY A 156 7.21 10.05 11.51
C GLY A 156 7.13 9.49 12.91
N HIS A 157 6.39 8.39 13.11
CA HIS A 157 6.36 7.69 14.39
C HIS A 157 7.75 7.32 14.89
N PHE A 158 8.63 6.77 14.04
CA PHE A 158 9.98 6.39 14.46
C PHE A 158 10.80 7.61 14.92
N ILE A 159 10.83 8.66 14.11
CA ILE A 159 11.58 9.89 14.42
C ILE A 159 11.06 10.53 15.70
N THR A 160 9.74 10.65 15.85
CA THR A 160 9.11 11.20 17.04
C THR A 160 9.49 10.42 18.31
N GLU A 161 9.46 9.08 18.26
CA GLU A 161 9.92 8.24 19.37
C GLU A 161 11.40 8.46 19.71
N GLN A 162 12.28 8.56 18.71
CA GLN A 162 13.71 8.82 18.95
C GLN A 162 13.94 10.20 19.58
N VAL A 163 13.25 11.23 19.08
CA VAL A 163 13.31 12.59 19.63
C VAL A 163 12.86 12.59 21.09
N TYR A 164 11.72 11.99 21.42
CA TYR A 164 11.25 11.90 22.81
C TYR A 164 12.18 11.10 23.72
N ARG A 165 12.77 10.00 23.22
CA ARG A 165 13.75 9.20 24.00
C ARG A 165 15.01 10.01 24.33
N SER A 166 15.44 10.87 23.41
CA SER A 166 16.61 11.75 23.61
C SER A 166 16.29 13.06 24.34
N SER A 167 15.01 13.37 24.50
CA SER A 167 14.55 14.63 25.09
C SER A 167 14.47 14.52 26.62
N PRO A 168 14.80 15.59 27.36
CA PRO A 168 14.50 15.66 28.79
C PRO A 168 12.99 15.85 29.08
N VAL A 169 12.20 16.18 28.05
CA VAL A 169 10.74 16.36 28.18
C VAL A 169 10.04 15.01 28.01
N PRO A 170 9.22 14.57 28.98
CA PRO A 170 8.51 13.30 28.90
C PRO A 170 7.53 13.29 27.71
N ALA A 171 7.37 12.11 27.10
CA ALA A 171 6.42 11.92 26.00
C ALA A 171 4.98 12.21 26.47
N PRO A 172 4.13 12.80 25.60
CA PRO A 172 2.72 12.97 25.89
C PRO A 172 2.03 11.61 26.13
N PRO A 173 0.94 11.57 26.91
CA PRO A 173 0.20 10.35 27.22
C PRO A 173 -0.43 9.70 25.98
#